data_AF-X1IG12-F1
#
_entry.id   AF-X1IG12-F1
#
_cell.length_a   1.000
_cell.length_b   1.000
_cell.length_c   1.000
_cell.angle_alpha   90.00
_cell.angle_beta   90.00
_cell.angle_gamma   90.00
#
_symmetry.space_group_name_H-M   'P 1'
#
loop_
_entity.id
_entity.type
_entity.pdbx_description
1 polymer ?
#
loop_
_entity_poly.entity_id
_entity_poly.type
_entity_poly.pdbx_seq_one_letter_code
_entity_poly.pdbx_strand_id
1 'polypeptide(L)'
;MKNILICGPPGVGKTTLIKKILEKLNLKAGGFYTEEIKESGNRVGFKIISLDNHKGILAHIRVKGMKRVGRYGVNIDDLEGIGVKSLDRALRNEDLVIIDEIGK
;
A
#
# COMPACT_ATOMS: atom_id res chain seq x y z
N MET A 1 -5.18 -20.40 -3.17
CA MET A 1 -4.72 -19.36 -2.23
C MET A 1 -5.76 -19.19 -1.13
N LYS A 2 -5.33 -19.08 0.13
CA LYS A 2 -6.21 -18.77 1.25
C LYS A 2 -6.07 -17.28 1.55
N ASN A 3 -7.18 -16.55 1.60
CA ASN A 3 -7.18 -15.10 1.77
C ASN A 3 -7.50 -14.74 3.22
N ILE A 4 -6.79 -13.75 3.77
CA ILE A 4 -7.03 -13.19 5.10
C ILE A 4 -7.25 -11.69 4.92
N LEU A 5 -8.37 -11.19 5.44
CA LEU A 5 -8.72 -9.77 5.42
C LEU A 5 -8.62 -9.21 6.83
N ILE A 6 -7.89 -8.10 6.98
CA ILE A 6 -7.77 -7.37 8.24
C ILE A 6 -8.59 -6.08 8.11
N CYS A 7 -9.71 -6.01 8.82
CA CYS A 7 -10.63 -4.88 8.77
C CYS A 7 -10.60 -4.09 10.09
N GLY A 8 -10.89 -2.79 10.00
CA GLY A 8 -11.01 -1.92 11.16
C GLY A 8 -10.95 -0.44 10.78
N PRO A 9 -11.30 0.47 11.71
CA PRO A 9 -11.33 1.90 11.45
C PRO A 9 -10.00 2.45 10.88
N PRO A 10 -10.03 3.57 10.14
CA PRO A 10 -8.81 4.28 9.75
C PRO A 10 -7.94 4.60 10.97
N GLY A 11 -6.63 4.42 10.86
CA GLY A 11 -5.69 4.72 11.96
C GLY A 11 -5.63 3.70 13.10
N VAL A 12 -6.39 2.59 13.06
CA VAL A 12 -6.37 1.55 14.13
C VAL A 12 -5.05 0.75 14.20
N GLY A 13 -4.11 0.97 13.27
CA GLY A 13 -2.80 0.32 13.28
C GLY A 13 -2.68 -0.96 12.43
N LYS A 14 -3.54 -1.13 11.40
CA LYS A 14 -3.49 -2.28 10.48
C LYS A 14 -2.12 -2.45 9.81
N THR A 15 -1.58 -1.38 9.24
CA THR A 15 -0.25 -1.38 8.62
C THR A 15 0.84 -1.75 9.63
N THR A 16 0.73 -1.30 10.88
CA THR A 16 1.64 -1.69 11.97
C THR A 16 1.55 -3.17 12.29
N LEU A 17 0.34 -3.74 12.32
CA LEU A 17 0.13 -5.17 12.49
C LEU A 17 0.78 -5.97 11.35
N ILE A 18 0.59 -5.55 10.10
CA ILE A 18 1.22 -6.17 8.93
C ILE A 18 2.75 -6.21 9.08
N LYS A 19 3.39 -5.08 9.43
CA LYS A 19 4.84 -5.00 9.64
C LYS A 19 5.32 -5.98 10.72
N LYS A 20 4.63 -6.05 11.86
CA LYS A 20 4.95 -7.00 12.95
C LYS A 20 4.76 -8.46 12.55
N ILE A 21 3.78 -8.77 11.71
CA ILE A 21 3.58 -10.12 11.18
C ILE A 21 4.77 -10.51 10.29
N LEU A 22 5.20 -9.61 9.41
CA LEU A 22 6.34 -9.83 8.52
C LEU A 22 7.66 -10.02 9.29
N GLU A 23 7.85 -9.35 10.42
CA GLU A 23 9.01 -9.56 11.31
C GLU A 23 9.00 -10.93 12.00
N LYS A 24 7.83 -11.52 12.23
CA LYS A 24 7.67 -12.76 13.01
C LYS A 24 7.53 -14.01 12.15
N LEU A 25 7.05 -13.87 10.92
CA LEU A 25 6.88 -15.00 10.01
C LEU A 25 8.17 -15.24 9.23
N ASN A 26 8.67 -16.47 9.27
CA ASN A 26 9.78 -16.90 8.43
C ASN A 26 9.26 -17.35 7.05
N LEU A 27 8.64 -16.43 6.31
CA LEU A 27 8.08 -16.65 4.98
C LEU A 27 8.62 -15.61 4.01
N LYS A 28 8.76 -15.98 2.74
CA LYS A 28 9.05 -15.01 1.69
C LYS A 28 7.78 -14.22 1.37
N ALA A 29 7.82 -12.91 1.52
CA ALA A 29 6.66 -12.05 1.37
C ALA A 29 6.90 -10.94 0.34
N GLY A 30 5.90 -10.71 -0.51
CA GLY A 30 5.91 -9.65 -1.51
C GLY A 30 4.60 -8.87 -1.55
N GLY A 31 4.55 -7.85 -2.41
CA GLY A 31 3.44 -6.90 -2.51
C GLY A 31 3.79 -5.56 -1.89
N PHE A 32 2.79 -4.82 -1.42
CA PHE A 32 2.95 -3.45 -0.95
C PHE A 32 2.05 -3.10 0.23
N TYR A 33 2.45 -2.05 0.95
CA TYR A 33 1.63 -1.36 1.92
C TYR A 33 1.63 0.15 1.65
N THR A 34 0.79 0.89 2.37
CA THR A 34 0.68 2.34 2.21
C THR A 34 0.97 3.09 3.50
N GLU A 35 1.45 4.33 3.39
CA GLU A 35 1.66 5.22 4.52
C GLU A 35 1.05 6.59 4.27
N GLU A 36 0.44 7.19 5.30
CA GLU A 36 -0.10 8.54 5.19
C GLU A 36 1.02 9.59 5.02
N ILE A 37 0.81 10.53 4.10
CA ILE A 37 1.61 11.75 3.99
C ILE A 37 0.88 12.84 4.76
N LYS A 38 1.53 13.44 5.76
CA LYS A 38 0.98 14.54 6.54
C LYS A 38 1.82 15.80 6.36
N GLU A 39 1.14 16.92 6.14
CA GLU A 39 1.71 18.27 6.15
C GLU A 39 0.91 19.10 7.17
N SER A 40 1.61 19.77 8.09
CA SER A 40 0.97 20.60 9.14
C SER A 40 -0.18 19.89 9.87
N GLY A 41 0.02 18.63 10.24
CA GLY A 41 -0.97 17.80 10.93
C GLY A 41 -2.10 17.24 10.06
N ASN A 42 -2.22 17.69 8.81
CA ASN A 42 -3.28 17.26 7.89
C ASN A 42 -2.77 16.19 6.93
N ARG A 43 -3.59 15.15 6.69
CA ARG A 43 -3.28 14.14 5.66
C ARG A 43 -3.42 14.76 4.26
N VAL A 44 -2.33 14.82 3.51
CA VAL A 44 -2.28 15.39 2.15
C VAL A 44 -2.12 14.34 1.05
N GLY A 45 -1.84 13.09 1.43
CA GLY A 45 -1.70 12.00 0.47
C GLY A 45 -1.34 10.67 1.13
N PHE A 46 -0.95 9.74 0.28
CA PHE A 46 -0.56 8.38 0.62
C PHE A 46 0.65 7.98 -0.21
N LYS A 47 1.65 7.36 0.43
CA LYS A 47 2.74 6.67 -0.24
C LYS A 47 2.33 5.24 -0.53
N ILE A 48 2.86 4.68 -1.62
CA ILE A 48 2.91 3.24 -1.85
C ILE A 48 4.33 2.76 -1.62
N ILE A 49 4.49 1.69 -0.86
CA ILE A 49 5.78 1.11 -0.49
C ILE A 49 5.72 -0.38 -0.71
N SER A 50 6.53 -0.89 -1.63
CA SER A 50 6.67 -2.32 -1.84
C SER A 50 7.57 -2.95 -0.78
N LEU A 51 7.43 -4.26 -0.58
CA LEU A 51 8.26 -5.05 0.34
C LEU A 51 9.71 -5.19 -0.15
N ASP A 52 9.97 -4.95 -1.43
CA ASP A 52 11.32 -4.82 -2.01
C ASP A 52 11.83 -3.36 -2.03
N ASN A 53 11.30 -2.51 -1.15
CA ASN A 53 11.74 -1.15 -0.85
C ASN A 53 11.59 -0.10 -1.98
N HIS A 54 10.82 -0.36 -3.04
CA HIS A 54 10.40 0.68 -3.96
C HIS A 54 9.33 1.57 -3.32
N LYS A 55 9.41 2.88 -3.56
CA LYS A 55 8.54 3.88 -2.93
C LYS A 55 8.06 4.88 -3.95
N GLY A 56 6.80 5.27 -3.84
CA GLY A 56 6.18 6.28 -4.67
C GLY A 56 5.00 6.94 -3.96
N ILE A 57 4.32 7.84 -4.66
CA ILE A 57 3.08 8.47 -4.23
C ILE A 57 1.94 7.64 -4.81
N LEU A 58 1.06 7.10 -3.96
CA LEU A 58 -0.18 6.46 -4.43
C LEU A 58 -1.19 7.52 -4.84
N ALA A 59 -1.40 8.50 -3.97
CA ALA A 59 -2.35 9.58 -4.18
C ALA A 59 -1.95 10.83 -3.39
N HIS A 60 -2.23 12.02 -3.92
CA HIS A 60 -1.93 13.29 -3.26
C HIS A 60 -2.94 14.37 -3.66
N ILE A 61 -3.16 15.37 -2.80
CA ILE A 61 -3.99 16.55 -3.13
C ILE A 61 -3.40 17.41 -4.25
N ARG A 62 -2.10 17.24 -4.57
CA ARG A 62 -1.37 18.02 -5.58
C ARG A 62 -1.23 17.26 -6.90
N VAL A 63 -1.55 15.95 -6.91
CA VAL A 63 -1.60 15.16 -8.13
C VAL A 63 -2.81 15.61 -8.93
N LYS A 64 -2.56 16.08 -10.15
CA LYS A 64 -3.59 16.49 -11.11
C LYS A 64 -3.92 15.30 -11.99
N GLY A 65 -5.19 15.07 -12.27
CA GLY A 65 -5.64 13.96 -13.11
C GLY A 65 -7.12 13.66 -12.92
N MET A 66 -7.67 12.88 -13.86
CA MET A 66 -9.08 12.48 -13.85
C MET A 66 -9.40 11.41 -12.80
N LYS A 67 -8.45 10.51 -12.50
CA LYS A 67 -8.64 9.45 -11.50
C LYS A 67 -8.42 10.01 -10.10
N ARG A 68 -9.47 9.98 -9.28
CA ARG A 68 -9.51 10.61 -7.95
C ARG A 68 -10.23 9.73 -6.94
N VAL A 69 -9.80 9.83 -5.68
CA VAL A 69 -10.47 9.25 -4.51
C VAL A 69 -10.68 10.38 -3.51
N GLY A 70 -11.93 10.83 -3.36
CA GLY A 70 -12.25 12.05 -2.61
C GLY A 70 -11.45 13.26 -3.11
N ARG A 71 -10.64 13.85 -2.22
CA ARG A 71 -9.80 15.02 -2.55
C ARG A 71 -8.43 14.69 -3.16
N TYR A 72 -8.05 13.41 -3.25
CA TYR A 72 -6.72 13.00 -3.70
C TYR A 72 -6.77 12.62 -5.18
N GLY A 73 -5.83 13.16 -5.97
CA GLY A 73 -5.55 12.63 -7.30
C GLY A 73 -4.68 11.39 -7.17
N VAL A 74 -5.00 10.34 -7.94
CA VAL A 74 -4.25 9.08 -7.94
C VAL A 74 -3.10 9.19 -8.93
N ASN A 75 -1.88 8.83 -8.49
CA ASN A 75 -0.73 8.71 -9.37
C ASN A 75 -0.71 7.28 -9.95
N ILE A 76 -1.13 7.17 -11.21
CA ILE A 76 -1.27 5.88 -11.89
C ILE A 76 0.10 5.27 -12.19
N ASP A 77 1.08 6.10 -12.52
CA ASP A 77 2.43 5.62 -12.87
C ASP A 77 3.07 4.90 -11.68
N ASP A 78 2.94 5.45 -10.47
CA ASP A 78 3.45 4.80 -9.25
C ASP A 78 2.59 3.61 -8.82
N LEU A 79 1.26 3.68 -8.99
CA LEU A 79 0.38 2.54 -8.70
C LEU A 79 0.73 1.33 -9.59
N GLU A 80 0.89 1.53 -10.89
CA GLU A 80 1.25 0.47 -11.84
C GLU A 80 2.71 0.08 -11.68
N GLY A 81 3.61 1.06 -11.63
CA GLY A 81 5.06 0.87 -11.58
C GLY A 81 5.56 0.23 -10.29
N ILE A 82 4.88 0.42 -9.16
CA ILE A 82 5.27 -0.13 -7.85
C ILE A 82 4.24 -1.14 -7.39
N GLY A 83 2.97 -0.73 -7.27
CA GLY A 83 1.90 -1.58 -6.74
C GLY A 83 1.70 -2.83 -7.57
N VAL A 84 1.27 -2.67 -8.83
CA VAL A 84 0.98 -3.79 -9.73
C VAL A 84 2.23 -4.65 -9.95
N LYS A 85 3.39 -4.05 -10.24
CA LYS A 85 4.64 -4.81 -10.40
C LYS A 85 5.02 -5.63 -9.15
N SER A 86 4.84 -5.07 -7.95
CA SER A 86 5.13 -5.82 -6.72
C SER A 86 4.19 -7.00 -6.52
N LEU A 87 2.91 -6.87 -6.90
CA LEU A 87 1.94 -7.97 -6.86
C LEU A 87 2.27 -9.05 -7.88
N ASP A 88 2.60 -8.68 -9.12
CA ASP A 88 2.99 -9.62 -10.17
C ASP A 88 4.22 -10.45 -9.79
N ARG A 89 5.21 -9.82 -9.15
CA ARG A 89 6.38 -10.52 -8.61
C ARG A 89 5.98 -11.43 -7.45
N ALA A 90 5.14 -10.94 -6.53
CA ALA A 90 4.74 -11.67 -5.34
C ALA A 90 3.97 -12.96 -5.68
N LEU A 91 3.02 -12.86 -6.63
CA LEU A 91 2.21 -13.99 -7.08
C LEU A 91 3.02 -15.13 -7.71
N ARG A 92 4.24 -14.86 -8.19
CA ARG A 92 5.10 -15.86 -8.85
C ARG A 92 6.15 -16.48 -7.94
N ASN A 93 6.63 -15.73 -6.94
CA ASN A 93 7.88 -16.06 -6.24
C ASN A 93 7.77 -16.11 -4.71
N GLU A 94 6.64 -15.71 -4.13
CA GLU A 94 6.52 -15.47 -2.69
C GLU A 94 5.46 -16.38 -2.05
N ASP A 95 5.66 -16.70 -0.78
CA ASP A 95 4.73 -17.53 0.01
C ASP A 95 3.54 -16.71 0.51
N LEU A 96 3.73 -15.40 0.68
CA LEU A 96 2.76 -14.45 1.22
C LEU A 96 2.68 -13.19 0.36
N VAL A 97 1.45 -12.81 -0.02
CA VAL A 97 1.17 -11.55 -0.73
C VAL A 97 0.50 -10.58 0.23
N ILE A 98 1.09 -9.39 0.36
CA ILE A 98 0.55 -8.27 1.15
C ILE A 98 -0.04 -7.22 0.22
N ILE A 99 -1.27 -6.84 0.51
CA ILE A 99 -1.99 -5.74 -0.15
C ILE A 99 -2.63 -4.91 0.96
N ASP A 100 -2.21 -3.66 1.12
CA ASP A 100 -2.85 -2.70 2.02
C ASP A 100 -3.79 -1.76 1.24
N GLU A 101 -4.75 -1.15 1.94
CA GLU A 101 -5.79 -0.28 1.37
C GLU A 101 -6.66 -0.95 0.28
N ILE A 102 -7.07 -2.19 0.53
CA ILE A 102 -8.04 -2.93 -0.28
C ILE A 102 -9.46 -2.45 0.07
N GLY A 103 -10.02 -1.55 -0.75
CA GLY A 103 -11.34 -0.98 -0.51
C GLY A 103 -11.69 0.22 -1.40
N LYS A 104 -12.83 0.85 -1.12
CA LYS A 104 -13.35 2.03 -1.82
C LYS A 104 -12.94 3.33 -1.11
#